data_AF-A0A9X6NB85-F1
#
_entry.id   AF-A0A9X6NB85-F1
#
_cell.length_a   1.000
_cell.length_b   1.000
_cell.length_c   1.000
_cell.angle_alpha   90.00
_cell.angle_beta   90.00
_cell.angle_gamma   90.00
#
_symmetry.space_group_name_H-M   'P 1'
#
loop_
_entity.id
_entity.type
_entity.pdbx_description
1 polymer ?
#
loop_
_entity_poly.entity_id
_entity_poly.type
_entity_poly.pdbx_seq_one_letter_code
_entity_poly.pdbx_strand_id
1 'polypeptide(L)'
;MLDNGCQNFSNNSGTILQVEIITLTSLYPFLLGGLQYVGPAFESAREDIRSQYPKLNFTQTFIYGENAPYSDWLAQYENVLAYYYYRIRRAPPQEAPHVTAFVMAGMPCMIDLGLNSSQALKTAFKCLLIMEPQREPEKKSTEDLQSRWRKLSKVLDNSTYGPGEMMSPHPTATYIAMMALAEVLDEIRQEALLTAASDKSTDAFSGRNVAARFLGRTLANDKTESLIIDRAGERTIPMAVTQLDPETGEVAIILEQDAVKMVLRQTGIVKWQAAWPVLDRPACGFHGETCRGSAHGSSVQYGIGFGTAVLGILSVSVFIYLRISRITGITGMTSWWVVEPHHISYRVSTSSYLHSAKHSFMSFSCADRAC
;
A
#
# COMPACT_ATOMS: atom_id res chain seq x y z
N MET A 1 30.44 -43.34 -58.19
CA MET A 1 31.24 -42.60 -57.19
C MET A 1 30.30 -41.64 -56.50
N LEU A 2 29.65 -42.12 -55.43
CA LEU A 2 28.87 -41.30 -54.51
C LEU A 2 29.64 -41.36 -53.19
N ASP A 3 30.04 -40.19 -52.75
CA ASP A 3 30.91 -39.96 -51.60
C ASP A 3 30.09 -40.14 -50.33
N ASN A 4 30.12 -41.34 -49.75
CA ASN A 4 29.56 -41.63 -48.43
C ASN A 4 30.57 -41.18 -47.36
N GLY A 5 30.61 -39.87 -47.14
CA GLY A 5 31.41 -39.24 -46.10
C GLY A 5 30.71 -39.26 -44.74
N CYS A 6 31.04 -40.28 -43.94
CA CYS A 6 31.02 -40.35 -42.47
C CYS A 6 30.38 -39.18 -41.68
N GLN A 7 29.14 -39.35 -41.23
CA GLN A 7 28.67 -38.67 -40.01
C GLN A 7 29.05 -39.49 -38.78
N ASN A 8 30.31 -39.37 -38.35
CA ASN A 8 30.71 -39.74 -36.99
C ASN A 8 30.38 -38.56 -36.05
N PHE A 9 29.11 -38.43 -35.65
CA PHE A 9 28.73 -37.67 -34.46
C PHE A 9 28.77 -38.60 -33.25
N SER A 10 29.98 -38.95 -32.80
CA SER A 10 30.19 -39.49 -31.46
C SER A 10 31.22 -38.64 -30.72
N ASN A 11 30.81 -37.42 -30.36
CA ASN A 11 31.36 -36.73 -29.22
C ASN A 11 30.17 -36.33 -28.34
N ASN A 12 29.81 -37.20 -27.40
CA ASN A 12 28.91 -36.88 -26.29
C ASN A 12 29.60 -35.93 -25.29
N SER A 13 30.21 -34.85 -25.79
CA SER A 13 30.51 -33.68 -25.01
C SER A 13 29.17 -32.99 -24.76
N GLY A 14 28.60 -33.19 -23.56
CA GLY A 14 27.28 -32.68 -23.19
C GLY A 14 27.02 -31.28 -23.75
N THR A 15 25.94 -31.19 -24.51
CA THR A 15 25.53 -30.03 -25.31
C THR A 15 25.45 -28.79 -24.42
N ILE A 16 26.01 -27.67 -24.87
CA ILE A 16 25.96 -26.40 -24.15
C ILE A 16 24.53 -25.86 -24.22
N LEU A 17 23.91 -25.60 -23.07
CA LEU A 17 22.58 -25.02 -23.00
C LEU A 17 22.68 -23.50 -23.19
N GLN A 18 22.26 -23.04 -24.37
CA GLN A 18 22.06 -21.62 -24.66
C GLN A 18 20.83 -21.07 -23.92
N VAL A 19 21.05 -20.08 -23.05
CA VAL A 19 20.04 -19.40 -22.25
C VAL A 19 20.07 -17.92 -22.58
N GLU A 20 18.95 -17.35 -22.99
CA GLU A 20 18.82 -15.90 -23.22
C GLU A 20 17.97 -15.28 -22.12
N ILE A 21 18.46 -14.18 -21.58
CA ILE A 21 17.74 -13.37 -20.60
C ILE A 21 17.33 -12.06 -21.24
N ILE A 22 16.04 -11.79 -21.22
CA ILE A 22 15.50 -10.51 -21.66
C ILE A 22 15.08 -9.75 -20.41
N THR A 23 15.82 -8.69 -20.09
CA THR A 23 15.58 -7.87 -18.91
C THR A 23 14.93 -6.56 -19.30
N LEU A 24 13.74 -6.31 -18.79
CA LEU A 24 13.16 -4.99 -18.86
C LEU A 24 13.67 -4.14 -17.69
N THR A 25 14.28 -3.01 -17.99
CA THR A 25 14.88 -2.14 -16.97
C THR A 25 14.73 -0.68 -17.36
N SER A 26 14.84 0.19 -16.36
CA SER A 26 14.86 1.64 -16.55
C SER A 26 16.27 2.19 -16.46
N LEU A 27 16.57 3.20 -17.27
CA LEU A 27 17.79 4.01 -17.14
C LEU A 27 17.66 5.09 -16.05
N TYR A 28 16.50 5.20 -15.39
CA TYR A 28 16.29 6.26 -14.43
C TYR A 28 17.06 6.01 -13.12
N PRO A 29 17.95 6.94 -12.72
CA PRO A 29 18.84 6.74 -11.60
C PRO A 29 18.15 6.79 -10.23
N PHE A 30 16.90 7.27 -10.18
CA PHE A 30 16.13 7.32 -8.94
C PHE A 30 15.36 6.01 -8.68
N LEU A 31 15.35 5.07 -9.61
CA LEU A 31 14.72 3.77 -9.41
C LEU A 31 15.77 2.78 -8.91
N LEU A 32 15.56 2.22 -7.71
CA LEU A 32 16.44 1.23 -7.09
C LEU A 32 16.59 -0.07 -7.93
N GLY A 33 15.67 -0.33 -8.86
CA GLY A 33 15.75 -1.39 -9.87
C GLY A 33 16.34 -0.94 -11.22
N GLY A 34 16.85 0.29 -11.31
CA GLY A 34 17.46 0.84 -12.52
C GLY A 34 18.73 0.10 -12.92
N LEU A 35 19.05 0.14 -14.22
CA LEU A 35 20.15 -0.61 -14.83
C LEU A 35 21.50 -0.36 -14.13
N GLN A 36 21.77 0.87 -13.71
CA GLN A 36 22.99 1.22 -12.98
C GLN A 36 23.19 0.51 -11.63
N TYR A 37 22.10 0.03 -11.02
CA TYR A 37 22.13 -0.71 -9.76
C TYR A 37 22.19 -2.21 -10.04
N VAL A 38 21.28 -2.72 -10.87
CA VAL A 38 21.15 -4.18 -11.08
C VAL A 38 22.08 -4.74 -12.16
N GLY A 39 22.54 -3.92 -13.10
CA GLY A 39 23.45 -4.31 -14.19
C GLY A 39 24.76 -4.91 -13.68
N PRO A 40 25.48 -4.25 -12.74
CA PRO A 40 26.66 -4.84 -12.11
C PRO A 40 26.43 -6.21 -11.45
N ALA A 41 25.25 -6.40 -10.84
CA ALA A 41 24.88 -7.66 -10.23
C ALA A 41 24.64 -8.76 -11.27
N PHE A 42 23.96 -8.43 -12.37
CA PHE A 42 23.82 -9.34 -13.51
C PHE A 42 25.17 -9.76 -14.10
N GLU A 43 26.06 -8.79 -14.34
CA GLU A 43 27.38 -9.06 -14.91
C GLU A 43 28.21 -9.97 -13.99
N SER A 44 28.19 -9.70 -12.69
CA SER A 44 28.87 -10.55 -11.70
C SER A 44 28.27 -11.96 -11.65
N ALA A 45 26.94 -12.08 -11.68
CA ALA A 45 26.27 -13.38 -11.72
C ALA A 45 26.64 -14.15 -12.98
N ARG A 46 26.68 -13.50 -14.15
CA ARG A 46 27.05 -14.15 -15.41
C ARG A 46 28.48 -14.69 -15.40
N GLU A 47 29.42 -13.94 -14.85
CA GLU A 47 30.79 -14.42 -14.67
C GLU A 47 30.86 -15.64 -13.75
N ASP A 48 30.15 -15.60 -12.62
CA ASP A 48 30.10 -16.70 -11.67
C ASP A 48 29.41 -17.94 -12.26
N ILE A 49 28.31 -17.75 -13.00
CA ILE A 49 27.62 -18.82 -13.74
C ILE A 49 28.56 -19.45 -14.75
N ARG A 50 29.32 -18.66 -15.50
CA ARG A 50 30.29 -19.19 -16.47
C ARG A 50 31.37 -20.05 -15.80
N SER A 51 31.76 -19.69 -14.58
CA SER A 51 32.75 -20.47 -13.81
C SER A 51 32.14 -21.72 -13.17
N GLN A 52 30.95 -21.63 -12.60
CA GLN A 52 30.33 -22.70 -11.81
C GLN A 52 29.55 -23.69 -12.68
N TYR A 53 28.92 -23.20 -13.74
CA TYR A 53 28.06 -23.96 -14.65
C TYR A 53 28.58 -23.82 -16.10
N PRO A 54 29.77 -24.37 -16.43
CA PRO A 54 30.43 -24.18 -17.74
C PRO A 54 29.67 -24.78 -18.93
N LYS A 55 28.59 -25.53 -18.67
CA LYS A 55 27.69 -26.09 -19.68
C LYS A 55 26.46 -25.22 -19.96
N LEU A 56 26.34 -24.09 -19.28
CA LEU A 56 25.34 -23.09 -19.53
C LEU A 56 26.01 -21.88 -20.20
N ASN A 57 25.38 -21.36 -21.25
CA ASN A 57 25.82 -20.12 -21.89
C ASN A 57 24.71 -19.08 -21.79
N PHE A 58 24.90 -18.10 -20.92
CA PHE A 58 23.93 -17.05 -20.64
C PHE A 58 24.23 -15.82 -21.50
N THR A 59 23.26 -15.39 -22.28
CA THR A 59 23.22 -14.07 -22.91
C THR A 59 22.18 -13.21 -22.22
N GLN A 60 22.39 -11.90 -22.22
CA GLN A 60 21.44 -10.96 -21.63
C GLN A 60 21.23 -9.77 -22.56
N THR A 61 19.97 -9.41 -22.72
CA THR A 61 19.53 -8.26 -23.50
C THR A 61 18.69 -7.35 -22.61
N PHE A 62 19.11 -6.10 -22.47
CA PHE A 62 18.35 -5.08 -21.76
C PHE A 62 17.43 -4.34 -22.70
N ILE A 63 16.17 -4.19 -22.31
CA ILE A 63 15.20 -3.33 -22.98
C ILE A 63 15.00 -2.10 -22.11
N TYR A 64 15.23 -0.91 -22.68
CA TYR A 64 15.05 0.38 -22.03
C TYR A 64 14.55 1.46 -23.01
N GLY A 65 14.02 2.55 -22.44
CA GLY A 65 12.97 3.42 -22.99
C GLY A 65 13.15 4.16 -24.33
N GLU A 66 14.30 4.12 -25.01
CA GLU A 66 14.41 4.78 -26.33
C GLU A 66 13.79 3.97 -27.48
N ASN A 67 13.69 2.65 -27.31
CA ASN A 67 13.21 1.73 -28.35
C ASN A 67 11.82 1.13 -28.07
N ALA A 68 11.15 1.58 -27.00
CA ALA A 68 9.85 1.06 -26.62
C ALA A 68 8.73 1.75 -27.41
N PRO A 69 7.79 1.01 -28.03
CA PRO A 69 6.73 1.61 -28.85
C PRO A 69 5.62 2.29 -28.03
N TYR A 70 5.73 2.34 -26.70
CA TYR A 70 4.71 2.84 -25.80
C TYR A 70 5.23 4.02 -24.97
N SER A 71 4.45 5.10 -24.88
CA SER A 71 4.77 6.29 -24.09
C SER A 71 4.77 6.04 -22.58
N ASP A 72 4.03 5.03 -22.12
CA ASP A 72 4.02 4.53 -20.74
C ASP A 72 4.39 3.04 -20.71
N TRP A 73 5.63 2.77 -21.11
CA TRP A 73 6.15 1.41 -21.20
C TRP A 73 6.30 0.73 -19.84
N LEU A 74 6.37 1.51 -18.75
CA LEU A 74 6.42 0.98 -17.38
C LEU A 74 5.06 0.41 -16.95
N ALA A 75 3.94 1.07 -17.27
CA ALA A 75 2.62 0.51 -17.03
C ALA A 75 2.29 -0.68 -17.96
N GLN A 76 2.99 -0.82 -19.08
CA GLN A 76 2.75 -1.83 -20.11
C GLN A 76 3.93 -2.78 -20.32
N TYR A 77 4.68 -3.07 -19.25
CA TYR A 77 5.90 -3.87 -19.33
C TYR A 77 5.70 -5.22 -20.04
N GLU A 78 4.57 -5.90 -19.80
CA GLU A 78 4.24 -7.18 -20.44
C GLU A 78 4.09 -7.02 -21.97
N ASN A 79 3.42 -5.96 -22.42
CA ASN A 79 3.24 -5.67 -23.84
C ASN A 79 4.58 -5.34 -24.51
N VAL A 80 5.46 -4.62 -23.81
CA VAL A 80 6.81 -4.28 -24.30
C VAL A 80 7.65 -5.54 -24.46
N LEU A 81 7.66 -6.42 -23.45
CA LEU A 81 8.36 -7.70 -23.48
C LEU A 81 7.82 -8.60 -24.60
N ALA A 82 6.50 -8.73 -24.71
CA ALA A 82 5.86 -9.51 -25.75
C ALA A 82 6.15 -8.93 -27.15
N TYR A 83 6.07 -7.61 -27.32
CA TYR A 83 6.40 -6.95 -28.58
C TYR A 83 7.85 -7.20 -28.97
N TYR A 84 8.79 -7.01 -28.05
CA TYR A 84 10.20 -7.29 -28.31
C TYR A 84 10.41 -8.75 -28.71
N TYR A 85 9.86 -9.69 -27.93
CA TYR A 85 10.05 -11.12 -28.15
C TYR A 85 9.45 -11.62 -29.48
N TYR A 86 8.20 -11.23 -29.79
CA TYR A 86 7.49 -11.73 -30.97
C TYR A 86 7.75 -10.92 -32.24
N ARG A 87 8.13 -9.63 -32.14
CA ARG A 87 8.30 -8.74 -33.30
C ARG A 87 9.75 -8.39 -33.58
N ILE A 88 10.52 -7.97 -32.58
CA ILE A 88 11.88 -7.45 -32.77
C ILE A 88 12.89 -8.59 -32.84
N ARG A 89 12.89 -9.49 -31.85
CA ARG A 89 13.94 -10.49 -31.66
C ARG A 89 14.17 -11.38 -32.87
N ARG A 90 13.09 -11.79 -33.58
CA ARG A 90 13.05 -12.71 -34.75
C ARG A 90 14.40 -13.35 -35.10
N ALA A 91 14.90 -14.22 -34.23
CA ALA A 91 16.08 -15.01 -34.50
C ALA A 91 15.68 -16.15 -35.47
N PRO A 92 16.53 -16.50 -36.46
CA PRO A 92 16.29 -17.67 -37.27
C PRO A 92 16.25 -18.94 -36.39
N PRO A 93 15.43 -19.96 -36.72
CA PRO A 93 15.23 -21.14 -35.85
C PRO A 93 16.51 -21.89 -35.45
N GLN A 94 17.59 -21.76 -36.24
CA GLN A 94 18.89 -22.38 -35.98
C GLN A 94 19.71 -21.66 -34.91
N GLU A 95 19.38 -20.42 -34.57
CA GLU A 95 20.06 -19.60 -33.56
C GLU A 95 19.19 -19.34 -32.32
N ALA A 96 18.02 -19.97 -32.24
CA ALA A 96 17.14 -19.83 -31.10
C ALA A 96 17.80 -20.47 -29.85
N PRO A 97 17.87 -19.76 -28.71
CA PRO A 97 18.30 -20.35 -27.46
C PRO A 97 17.32 -21.43 -27.02
N HIS A 98 17.82 -22.36 -26.21
CA HIS A 98 17.00 -23.45 -25.68
C HIS A 98 16.02 -22.95 -24.62
N VAL A 99 16.40 -21.90 -23.89
CA VAL A 99 15.58 -21.26 -22.85
C VAL A 99 15.64 -19.75 -23.02
N THR A 100 14.48 -19.09 -22.95
CA THR A 100 14.40 -17.64 -22.79
C THR A 100 13.72 -17.31 -21.47
N ALA A 101 14.40 -16.54 -20.63
CA ALA A 101 13.86 -16.05 -19.36
C ALA A 101 13.61 -14.54 -19.43
N PHE A 102 12.47 -14.11 -18.90
CA PHE A 102 12.14 -12.70 -18.74
C PHE A 102 12.41 -12.29 -17.30
N VAL A 103 13.24 -11.27 -17.11
CA VAL A 103 13.58 -10.77 -15.77
C VAL A 103 13.15 -9.31 -15.66
N MET A 104 12.54 -8.98 -14.52
CA MET A 104 12.17 -7.61 -14.20
C MET A 104 12.84 -7.22 -12.88
N ALA A 105 13.65 -6.17 -12.94
CA ALA A 105 14.18 -5.56 -11.73
C ALA A 105 13.04 -4.79 -11.06
N GLY A 106 12.64 -5.22 -9.86
CA GLY A 106 11.50 -4.65 -9.15
C GLY A 106 11.54 -3.13 -9.06
N MET A 107 10.38 -2.48 -9.23
CA MET A 107 10.27 -1.03 -9.07
C MET A 107 10.13 -0.70 -7.57
N PRO A 108 10.91 0.23 -7.03
CA PRO A 108 10.70 0.66 -5.66
C PRO A 108 9.37 1.39 -5.53
N CYS A 109 8.62 1.08 -4.47
CA CYS A 109 7.63 2.02 -3.94
C CYS A 109 8.43 3.05 -3.14
N MET A 110 8.79 4.18 -3.76
CA MET A 110 9.49 5.25 -3.04
C MET A 110 8.52 5.94 -2.08
N ILE A 111 8.70 5.71 -0.78
CA ILE A 111 8.21 6.63 0.25
C ILE A 111 9.43 7.43 0.70
N ASP A 112 9.60 8.61 0.13
CA ASP A 112 10.55 9.60 0.64
C ASP A 112 9.95 10.20 1.93
N LEU A 113 10.31 9.61 3.07
CA LEU A 113 10.09 10.23 4.36
C LEU A 113 11.18 11.29 4.54
N GLY A 114 11.01 12.42 3.85
CA GLY A 114 11.86 13.61 3.92
C GLY A 114 11.88 14.20 5.32
N LEU A 115 12.60 13.56 6.22
CA LEU A 115 12.58 13.84 7.65
C LEU A 115 13.86 14.57 8.02
N ASN A 116 13.82 15.89 7.83
CA ASN A 116 14.83 16.78 8.39
C ASN A 116 14.82 16.70 9.93
N SER A 117 16.00 16.55 10.49
CA SER A 117 16.27 16.37 11.91
C SER A 117 15.67 17.49 12.76
N SER A 118 14.53 17.21 13.38
CA SER A 118 13.93 18.06 14.41
C SER A 118 13.69 17.21 15.67
N GLN A 119 13.71 17.84 16.84
CA GLN A 119 13.32 17.21 18.12
C GLN A 119 11.92 16.55 18.03
N ALA A 120 11.05 17.11 17.18
CA ALA A 120 9.74 16.58 16.88
C ALA A 120 9.81 15.19 16.23
N LEU A 121 10.82 14.95 15.37
CA LEU A 121 11.04 13.66 14.75
C LEU A 121 11.36 12.57 15.76
N LYS A 122 12.34 12.84 16.65
CA LYS A 122 12.72 11.90 17.72
C LYS A 122 11.54 11.59 18.64
N THR A 123 10.64 12.55 18.82
CA THR A 123 9.43 12.38 19.64
C THR A 123 8.38 11.54 18.91
N ALA A 124 8.18 11.77 17.60
CA ALA A 124 7.25 10.99 16.78
C ALA A 124 7.69 9.52 16.66
N PHE A 125 9.00 9.26 16.57
CA PHE A 125 9.55 7.90 16.45
C PHE A 125 9.35 7.06 17.72
N LYS A 126 9.00 7.66 18.86
CA LYS A 126 8.66 6.92 20.09
C LYS A 126 7.41 6.06 19.95
N CYS A 127 6.54 6.39 19.01
CA CYS A 127 5.31 5.65 18.71
C CYS A 127 5.41 4.91 17.35
N LEU A 128 6.62 4.74 16.81
CA LEU A 128 6.84 4.10 15.53
C LEU A 128 7.49 2.72 15.72
N LEU A 129 6.86 1.71 15.12
CA LEU A 129 7.46 0.41 14.87
C LEU A 129 7.72 0.30 13.38
N ILE A 130 8.93 -0.08 13.00
CA ILE A 130 9.33 -0.23 11.60
C ILE A 130 9.37 -1.72 11.31
N MET A 131 8.59 -2.16 10.33
CA MET A 131 8.67 -3.53 9.83
C MET A 131 9.56 -3.54 8.60
N GLU A 132 10.62 -4.34 8.63
CA GLU A 132 11.60 -4.43 7.55
C GLU A 132 12.10 -5.88 7.40
N PRO A 133 12.67 -6.28 6.25
CA PRO A 133 13.37 -7.55 6.15
C PRO A 133 14.46 -7.65 7.22
N GLN A 134 14.56 -8.80 7.88
CA GLN A 134 15.59 -9.02 8.89
C GLN A 134 16.96 -8.96 8.21
N ARG A 135 17.80 -8.03 8.68
CA ARG A 135 19.18 -7.92 8.22
C ARG A 135 20.02 -8.95 8.96
N GLU A 136 20.27 -10.08 8.31
CA GLU A 136 21.35 -10.96 8.77
C GLU A 136 22.69 -10.24 8.61
N PRO A 137 23.69 -10.52 9.49
CA PRO A 137 25.03 -10.00 9.29
C PRO A 137 25.52 -10.42 7.90
N GLU A 138 25.87 -9.44 7.08
CA GLU A 138 26.29 -9.72 5.71
C GLU A 138 27.51 -10.64 5.74
N LYS A 139 27.44 -11.72 4.95
CA LYS A 139 28.63 -12.53 4.70
C LYS A 139 29.70 -11.61 4.11
N LYS A 140 30.95 -11.78 4.50
CA LYS A 140 32.09 -11.05 3.90
C LYS A 140 32.09 -11.12 2.37
N SER A 141 31.67 -12.26 1.81
CA SER A 141 31.51 -12.43 0.36
C SER A 141 30.43 -11.52 -0.26
N THR A 142 29.35 -11.25 0.47
CA THR A 142 28.31 -10.29 0.07
C THR A 142 28.89 -8.87 0.07
N GLU A 143 29.64 -8.50 1.10
CA GLU A 143 30.30 -7.18 1.18
C GLU A 143 31.29 -6.99 0.03
N ASP A 144 32.07 -8.02 -0.29
CA ASP A 144 33.00 -8.02 -1.42
C ASP A 144 32.26 -7.86 -2.77
N LEU A 145 31.12 -8.55 -2.95
CA LEU A 145 30.25 -8.38 -4.11
C LEU A 145 29.69 -6.95 -4.20
N GLN A 146 29.17 -6.40 -3.11
CA GLN A 146 28.64 -5.03 -3.09
C GLN A 146 29.74 -4.01 -3.40
N SER A 147 30.94 -4.17 -2.83
CA SER A 147 32.11 -3.34 -3.13
C SER A 147 32.46 -3.40 -4.62
N ARG A 148 32.41 -4.60 -5.21
CA ARG A 148 32.60 -4.80 -6.65
C ARG A 148 31.50 -4.10 -7.46
N TRP A 149 30.23 -4.25 -7.09
CA TRP A 149 29.12 -3.62 -7.79
C TRP A 149 29.18 -2.11 -7.75
N ARG A 150 29.57 -1.51 -6.61
CA ARG A 150 29.81 -0.05 -6.52
C ARG A 150 30.86 0.43 -7.52
N LYS A 151 31.94 -0.33 -7.70
CA LYS A 151 33.00 -0.02 -8.68
C LYS A 151 32.47 -0.16 -10.12
N LEU A 152 31.73 -1.22 -10.40
CA LEU A 152 31.16 -1.47 -11.72
C LEU A 152 30.10 -0.44 -12.10
N SER A 153 29.19 -0.03 -11.20
CA SER A 153 28.23 1.06 -11.44
C SER A 153 28.93 2.36 -11.86
N LYS A 154 30.08 2.65 -11.25
CA LYS A 154 30.89 3.82 -11.60
C LYS A 154 31.53 3.70 -12.98
N VAL A 155 32.01 2.52 -13.34
CA VAL A 155 32.69 2.27 -14.62
C VAL A 155 31.70 2.21 -15.79
N LEU A 156 30.57 1.54 -15.61
CA LEU A 156 29.61 1.26 -16.68
C LEU A 156 28.65 2.44 -16.91
N ASP A 157 28.14 3.04 -15.84
CA ASP A 157 27.03 3.99 -15.91
C ASP A 157 27.35 5.36 -15.29
N ASN A 158 28.62 5.59 -14.91
CA ASN A 158 29.07 6.80 -14.21
C ASN A 158 28.23 7.11 -12.93
N SER A 159 27.68 6.08 -12.29
CA SER A 159 26.88 6.21 -11.09
C SER A 159 27.73 5.97 -9.85
N THR A 160 27.59 6.85 -8.85
CA THR A 160 28.36 6.79 -7.61
C THR A 160 27.43 6.78 -6.40
N TYR A 161 27.73 5.91 -5.44
CA TYR A 161 27.04 5.85 -4.17
C TYR A 161 27.61 6.90 -3.22
N GLY A 162 26.75 7.57 -2.48
CA GLY A 162 27.09 8.53 -1.45
C GLY A 162 27.86 7.90 -0.27
N PRO A 163 28.55 8.72 0.52
CA PRO A 163 29.25 8.25 1.71
C PRO A 163 28.25 7.68 2.72
N GLY A 164 28.43 6.42 3.11
CA GLY A 164 27.53 5.72 4.01
C GLY A 164 26.19 5.30 3.40
N GLU A 165 25.98 5.53 2.09
CA GLU A 165 24.79 5.05 1.39
C GLU A 165 24.78 3.51 1.40
N MET A 166 23.70 2.94 1.90
CA MET A 166 23.46 1.49 1.85
C MET A 166 23.01 1.10 0.45
N MET A 167 23.48 -0.03 -0.04
CA MET A 167 22.99 -0.56 -1.31
C MET A 167 21.56 -1.05 -1.15
N SER A 168 20.72 -0.79 -2.14
CA SER A 168 19.38 -1.36 -2.15
C SER A 168 19.43 -2.90 -2.16
N PRO A 169 18.37 -3.60 -1.74
CA PRO A 169 18.33 -5.06 -1.81
C PRO A 169 18.19 -5.60 -3.25
N HIS A 170 17.89 -4.74 -4.23
CA HIS A 170 17.57 -5.17 -5.60
C HIS A 170 18.76 -5.78 -6.36
N PRO A 171 19.99 -5.22 -6.34
CA PRO A 171 21.17 -5.87 -6.91
C PRO A 171 21.41 -7.26 -6.33
N THR A 172 21.34 -7.41 -5.00
CA THR A 172 21.50 -8.72 -4.34
C THR A 172 20.42 -9.71 -4.77
N ALA A 173 19.16 -9.29 -4.81
CA ALA A 173 18.07 -10.13 -5.28
C ALA A 173 18.24 -10.56 -6.75
N THR A 174 18.71 -9.65 -7.61
CA THR A 174 19.03 -9.93 -9.01
C THR A 174 20.13 -10.99 -9.14
N TYR A 175 21.23 -10.82 -8.40
CA TYR A 175 22.32 -11.80 -8.39
C TYR A 175 21.83 -13.18 -7.95
N ILE A 176 21.08 -13.23 -6.84
CA ILE A 176 20.50 -14.47 -6.31
C ILE A 176 19.59 -15.14 -7.34
N ALA A 177 18.68 -14.40 -7.97
CA ALA A 177 17.75 -14.94 -8.96
C ALA A 177 18.48 -15.53 -10.18
N MET A 178 19.55 -14.90 -10.63
CA MET A 178 20.40 -15.39 -11.72
C MET A 178 21.11 -16.70 -11.37
N MET A 179 21.72 -16.76 -10.18
CA MET A 179 22.41 -17.96 -9.71
C MET A 179 21.44 -19.12 -9.51
N ALA A 180 20.27 -18.84 -8.92
CA ALA A 180 19.17 -19.78 -8.75
C ALA A 180 18.67 -20.35 -10.10
N LEU A 181 18.51 -19.49 -11.12
CA LEU A 181 18.14 -19.93 -12.46
C LEU A 181 19.18 -20.83 -13.09
N ALA A 182 20.47 -20.50 -12.94
CA ALA A 182 21.54 -21.33 -13.45
C ALA A 182 21.58 -22.72 -12.79
N GLU A 183 21.44 -22.78 -11.46
CA GLU A 183 21.37 -24.04 -10.71
C GLU A 183 20.22 -24.93 -11.24
N VAL A 184 19.00 -24.39 -11.30
CA VAL A 184 17.82 -25.11 -11.77
C VAL A 184 17.98 -25.60 -13.22
N LEU A 185 18.53 -24.76 -14.10
CA LEU A 185 18.72 -25.14 -15.50
C LEU A 185 19.81 -26.21 -15.67
N ASP A 186 20.88 -26.16 -14.87
CA ASP A 186 21.90 -27.21 -14.91
C ASP A 186 21.36 -28.55 -14.38
N GLU A 187 20.55 -28.55 -13.31
CA GLU A 187 19.88 -29.75 -12.80
C GLU A 187 19.01 -30.40 -13.88
N ILE A 188 18.13 -29.62 -14.52
CA ILE A 188 17.27 -30.12 -15.59
C ILE A 188 18.11 -30.67 -16.74
N ARG A 189 19.21 -29.99 -17.11
CA ARG A 189 20.12 -30.44 -18.15
C ARG A 189 20.79 -31.76 -17.79
N GLN A 190 21.25 -31.93 -16.55
CA GLN A 190 21.86 -33.17 -16.09
C GLN A 190 20.87 -34.33 -16.11
N GLU A 191 19.64 -34.11 -15.63
CA GLU A 191 18.57 -35.11 -15.69
C GLU A 191 18.16 -35.46 -17.13
N ALA A 192 18.09 -34.45 -18.00
CA ALA A 192 17.81 -34.64 -19.41
C ALA A 192 18.88 -35.50 -20.09
N LEU A 193 20.16 -35.35 -19.73
CA LEU A 193 21.22 -36.22 -20.26
C LEU A 193 21.08 -37.68 -19.81
N LEU A 194 20.62 -37.92 -18.59
CA LEU A 194 20.38 -39.26 -18.07
C LEU A 194 19.14 -39.92 -18.71
N THR A 195 18.13 -39.12 -19.04
CA THR A 195 16.84 -39.58 -19.58
C THR A 195 16.78 -39.58 -21.11
N ALA A 196 17.64 -38.83 -21.80
CA ALA A 196 17.73 -38.76 -23.28
C ALA A 196 18.14 -40.09 -23.95
N ALA A 197 18.41 -41.14 -23.18
CA ALA A 197 18.34 -42.52 -23.68
C ALA A 197 16.91 -42.94 -24.12
N SER A 198 15.90 -42.09 -23.89
CA SER A 198 14.48 -42.30 -24.18
C SER A 198 13.85 -41.03 -24.79
N ASP A 199 13.95 -40.87 -26.11
CA ASP A 199 13.12 -40.15 -27.13
C ASP A 199 12.15 -38.99 -26.77
N LYS A 200 12.25 -38.31 -25.62
CA LYS A 200 11.36 -37.20 -25.19
C LYS A 200 12.13 -35.99 -24.62
N SER A 201 13.18 -35.52 -25.32
CA SER A 201 14.05 -34.46 -24.79
C SER A 201 13.48 -33.03 -24.84
N THR A 202 12.40 -32.77 -25.61
CA THR A 202 11.87 -31.40 -25.82
C THR A 202 10.96 -30.89 -24.70
N ASP A 203 10.41 -31.75 -23.84
CA ASP A 203 9.52 -31.32 -22.74
C ASP A 203 10.30 -30.95 -21.46
N ALA A 204 11.60 -31.30 -21.39
CA ALA A 204 12.42 -31.09 -20.22
C ALA A 204 12.58 -29.60 -19.84
N PHE A 205 12.64 -28.70 -20.82
CA PHE A 205 12.78 -27.26 -20.58
C PHE A 205 11.46 -26.49 -20.74
N SER A 206 10.32 -27.17 -20.65
CA SER A 206 9.03 -26.49 -20.62
C SER A 206 8.98 -25.53 -19.41
N GLY A 207 8.40 -24.34 -19.60
CA GLY A 207 8.33 -23.33 -18.53
C GLY A 207 7.65 -23.85 -17.26
N ARG A 208 6.71 -24.79 -17.40
CA ARG A 208 6.07 -25.48 -16.27
C ARG A 208 7.08 -26.34 -15.50
N ASN A 209 7.90 -27.14 -16.19
CA ASN A 209 8.90 -27.97 -15.52
C ASN A 209 9.96 -27.09 -14.85
N VAL A 210 10.46 -26.06 -15.55
CA VAL A 210 11.42 -25.11 -14.98
C VAL A 210 10.85 -24.45 -13.73
N ALA A 211 9.63 -23.90 -13.79
CA ALA A 211 8.99 -23.26 -12.64
C ALA A 211 8.79 -24.23 -11.46
N ALA A 212 8.35 -25.46 -11.73
CA ALA A 212 8.15 -26.47 -10.70
C ALA A 212 9.43 -26.80 -9.90
N ARG A 213 10.61 -26.63 -10.50
CA ARG A 213 11.91 -26.86 -9.84
C ARG A 213 12.31 -25.78 -8.86
N PHE A 214 11.65 -24.63 -8.86
CA PHE A 214 11.85 -23.58 -7.86
C PHE A 214 10.95 -23.76 -6.63
N LEU A 215 9.79 -24.39 -6.77
CA LEU A 215 8.74 -24.37 -5.75
C LEU A 215 9.08 -25.24 -4.52
N GLY A 216 8.83 -24.69 -3.33
CA GLY A 216 8.90 -25.41 -2.07
C GLY A 216 10.31 -25.87 -1.67
N ARG A 217 11.35 -25.15 -2.09
CA ARG A 217 12.74 -25.49 -1.77
C ARG A 217 13.59 -24.28 -1.42
N THR A 218 14.77 -24.58 -0.86
CA THR A 218 15.82 -23.61 -0.58
C THR A 218 16.96 -23.82 -1.58
N LEU A 219 17.35 -22.73 -2.24
CA LEU A 219 18.47 -22.66 -3.17
C LEU A 219 19.65 -22.01 -2.44
N ALA A 220 20.69 -22.80 -2.19
CA ALA A 220 21.84 -22.34 -1.42
C ALA A 220 22.72 -21.41 -2.26
N ASN A 221 23.18 -20.31 -1.67
CA ASN A 221 24.18 -19.45 -2.28
C ASN A 221 25.40 -19.33 -1.36
N ASP A 222 26.59 -19.54 -1.91
CA ASP A 222 27.85 -19.46 -1.19
C ASP A 222 28.20 -18.00 -0.87
N LYS A 223 28.00 -17.09 -1.83
CA LYS A 223 28.37 -15.68 -1.71
C LYS A 223 27.33 -14.82 -1.01
N THR A 224 26.04 -15.11 -1.15
CA THR A 224 24.93 -14.34 -0.56
C THR A 224 24.09 -15.19 0.38
N GLU A 225 22.92 -14.68 0.81
CA GLU A 225 21.90 -15.47 1.50
C GLU A 225 21.29 -16.54 0.58
N SER A 226 20.69 -17.56 1.19
CA SER A 226 19.97 -18.61 0.45
C SER A 226 18.58 -18.12 0.04
N LEU A 227 18.12 -18.55 -1.14
CA LEU A 227 16.80 -18.21 -1.64
C LEU A 227 15.79 -19.29 -1.25
N ILE A 228 14.82 -18.94 -0.42
CA ILE A 228 13.72 -19.84 -0.03
C ILE A 228 12.49 -19.45 -0.85
N ILE A 229 11.95 -20.39 -1.62
CA ILE A 229 10.71 -20.22 -2.38
C ILE A 229 9.69 -21.22 -1.85
N ASP A 230 8.52 -20.72 -1.47
CA ASP A 230 7.46 -21.57 -0.97
C ASP A 230 6.73 -22.34 -2.08
N ARG A 231 5.65 -23.06 -1.74
CA ARG A 231 4.88 -23.84 -2.72
C ARG A 231 4.00 -22.97 -3.63
N ALA A 232 3.73 -21.73 -3.26
CA ALA A 232 3.01 -20.76 -4.08
C ALA A 232 3.92 -20.06 -5.10
N GLY A 233 5.25 -20.18 -4.94
CA GLY A 233 6.22 -19.50 -5.79
C GLY A 233 6.65 -18.15 -5.24
N GLU A 234 6.34 -17.88 -3.96
CA GLU A 234 6.72 -16.65 -3.29
C GLU A 234 8.04 -16.82 -2.55
N ARG A 235 8.89 -15.79 -2.65
CA ARG A 235 10.12 -15.75 -1.87
C ARG A 235 9.78 -15.51 -0.40
N THR A 236 10.21 -16.40 0.46
CA THR A 236 10.05 -16.25 1.91
C THR A 236 11.28 -15.54 2.47
N ILE A 237 11.06 -14.37 3.09
CA ILE A 237 12.11 -13.61 3.78
C ILE A 237 11.78 -13.47 5.26
N PRO A 238 12.75 -13.61 6.17
CA PRO A 238 12.53 -13.27 7.57
C PRO A 238 12.27 -11.77 7.68
N MET A 239 11.29 -11.40 8.50
CA MET A 239 10.94 -10.01 8.78
C MET A 239 11.30 -9.68 10.21
N ALA A 240 11.72 -8.44 10.45
CA ALA A 240 11.99 -7.90 11.76
C ALA A 240 11.10 -6.69 12.01
N VAL A 241 10.73 -6.50 13.27
CA VAL A 241 10.19 -5.23 13.76
C VAL A 241 11.29 -4.55 14.53
N THR A 242 11.69 -3.37 14.07
CA THR A 242 12.67 -2.52 14.72
C THR A 242 12.00 -1.31 15.36
N GLN A 243 12.62 -0.82 16.43
CA GLN A 243 12.18 0.36 17.15
C GLN A 243 13.40 1.22 17.50
N LEU A 244 13.25 2.53 17.34
CA LEU A 244 14.23 3.50 17.83
C LEU A 244 14.11 3.60 19.34
N ASP A 245 15.19 3.30 20.04
CA ASP A 245 15.32 3.57 21.47
C ASP A 245 15.41 5.09 21.69
N PRO A 246 14.45 5.71 22.39
CA PRO A 246 14.44 7.15 22.60
C PRO A 246 15.56 7.66 23.50
N GLU A 247 16.14 6.80 24.34
CA GLU A 247 17.17 7.17 25.30
C GLU A 247 18.56 7.13 24.68
N THR A 248 18.87 6.05 23.96
CA THR A 248 20.17 5.87 23.29
C THR A 248 20.19 6.47 21.88
N GLY A 249 19.03 6.60 21.24
CA GLY A 249 18.92 6.94 19.82
C GLY A 249 19.32 5.80 18.88
N GLU A 250 19.48 4.58 19.39
CA GLU A 250 19.84 3.40 18.61
C GLU A 250 18.60 2.64 18.13
N VAL A 251 18.67 2.02 16.96
CA VAL A 251 17.60 1.16 16.44
C VAL A 251 17.86 -0.27 16.88
N ALA A 252 16.88 -0.89 17.55
CA ALA A 252 16.96 -2.27 18.02
C ALA A 252 15.84 -3.13 17.41
N ILE A 253 16.15 -4.39 17.11
CA ILE A 253 15.16 -5.41 16.74
C ILE A 253 14.43 -5.85 18.00
N ILE A 254 13.10 -5.72 18.00
CA ILE A 254 12.25 -6.09 19.14
C ILE A 254 11.43 -7.35 18.89
N LEU A 255 11.11 -7.62 17.61
CA LEU A 255 10.39 -8.81 17.18
C LEU A 255 11.06 -9.35 15.90
N GLU A 256 11.14 -10.67 15.78
CA GLU A 256 11.63 -11.38 14.61
C GLU A 256 10.59 -12.39 14.15
N GLN A 257 10.32 -12.45 12.86
CA GLN A 257 9.46 -13.45 12.26
C GLN A 257 10.31 -14.55 11.64
N ASP A 258 10.13 -15.79 12.13
CA ASP A 258 10.66 -16.97 11.47
C ASP A 258 9.93 -17.14 10.13
N ALA A 259 10.68 -17.02 9.03
CA ALA A 259 10.18 -17.07 7.67
C ALA A 259 9.41 -18.37 7.37
N VAL A 260 9.90 -19.51 7.89
CA VAL A 260 9.36 -20.84 7.56
C VAL A 260 8.20 -21.20 8.46
N LYS A 261 8.31 -20.92 9.76
CA LYS A 261 7.28 -21.27 10.76
C LYS A 261 6.17 -20.23 10.84
N MET A 262 6.37 -19.04 10.28
CA MET A 262 5.48 -17.89 10.42
C MET A 262 5.21 -17.53 11.89
N VAL A 263 6.21 -17.77 12.76
CA VAL A 263 6.11 -17.49 14.19
C VAL A 263 6.88 -16.22 14.51
N LEU A 264 6.22 -15.31 15.23
CA LEU A 264 6.83 -14.11 15.76
C LEU A 264 7.50 -14.42 17.10
N ARG A 265 8.79 -14.11 17.21
CA ARG A 265 9.58 -14.20 18.44
C ARG A 265 9.91 -12.80 18.94
N GLN A 266 9.63 -12.56 20.21
CA GLN A 266 10.03 -11.33 20.86
C GLN A 266 11.48 -11.44 21.35
N THR A 267 12.34 -10.58 20.81
CA THR A 267 13.77 -10.51 21.13
C THR A 267 14.10 -9.33 22.04
N GLY A 268 13.26 -8.29 22.04
CA GLY A 268 13.42 -7.09 22.85
C GLY A 268 12.15 -6.66 23.57
N ILE A 269 12.27 -5.69 24.47
CA ILE A 269 11.12 -5.07 25.14
C ILE A 269 10.61 -3.94 24.25
N VAL A 270 9.31 -3.94 23.95
CA VAL A 270 8.65 -2.83 23.25
C VAL A 270 8.65 -1.61 24.17
N LYS A 271 9.38 -0.56 23.81
CA LYS A 271 9.45 0.70 24.57
C LYS A 271 8.34 1.63 24.09
N TRP A 272 7.12 1.46 24.62
CA TRP A 272 5.98 2.30 24.26
C TRP A 272 5.75 3.41 25.30
N GLN A 273 5.25 4.59 24.88
CA GLN A 273 4.99 5.70 25.80
C GLN A 273 3.81 5.45 26.77
N ALA A 274 2.88 4.61 26.35
CA ALA A 274 1.68 4.25 27.10
C ALA A 274 1.67 2.74 27.40
N ALA A 275 0.60 2.25 28.02
CA ALA A 275 0.38 0.82 28.17
C ALA A 275 0.45 0.11 26.80
N TRP A 276 1.18 -0.99 26.76
CA TRP A 276 1.35 -1.85 25.58
C TRP A 276 0.72 -3.22 25.85
N PRO A 277 0.05 -3.86 24.87
CA PRO A 277 -0.25 -3.35 23.53
C PRO A 277 -1.27 -2.20 23.56
N VAL A 278 -1.14 -1.28 22.58
CA VAL A 278 -2.16 -0.25 22.38
C VAL A 278 -3.43 -0.93 21.87
N LEU A 279 -4.58 -0.40 22.30
CA LEU A 279 -5.86 -0.82 21.73
C LEU A 279 -5.88 -0.52 20.22
N ASP A 280 -6.38 -1.48 19.45
CA ASP A 280 -6.66 -1.34 18.01
C ASP A 280 -7.79 -0.34 17.73
N ARG A 281 -8.61 -0.03 18.74
CA ARG A 281 -9.69 0.96 18.69
C ARG A 281 -9.66 1.88 19.93
N PRO A 282 -9.94 3.19 19.78
CA PRO A 282 -10.10 4.09 20.92
C PRO A 282 -11.20 3.61 21.88
N ALA A 283 -11.05 3.89 23.18
CA ALA A 283 -12.02 3.48 24.20
C ALA A 283 -13.46 3.99 23.92
N CYS A 284 -13.58 5.20 23.37
CA CYS A 284 -14.85 5.79 22.96
C CYS A 284 -15.30 5.42 21.54
N GLY A 285 -14.62 4.49 20.88
CA GLY A 285 -14.81 4.23 19.45
C GLY A 285 -14.23 5.35 18.58
N PHE A 286 -14.16 5.12 17.27
CA PHE A 286 -13.55 6.09 16.35
C PHE A 286 -14.39 7.37 16.21
N HIS A 287 -15.69 7.31 16.48
CA HIS A 287 -16.63 8.43 16.39
C HIS A 287 -17.23 8.85 17.74
N GLY A 288 -16.71 8.35 18.86
CA GLY A 288 -17.23 8.65 20.19
C GLY A 288 -18.52 7.90 20.57
N GLU A 289 -18.95 6.93 19.76
CA GLU A 289 -20.23 6.23 19.86
C GLU A 289 -20.42 5.45 21.17
N THR A 290 -19.37 4.86 21.74
CA THR A 290 -19.47 4.08 22.99
C THR A 290 -19.54 4.98 24.23
N CYS A 291 -19.07 6.23 24.14
CA CYS A 291 -19.10 7.20 25.23
C CYS A 291 -20.33 8.12 25.21
N ARG A 292 -21.21 8.01 24.20
CA ARG A 292 -22.43 8.85 24.08
C ARG A 292 -23.47 8.64 25.20
N GLY A 293 -23.29 7.64 26.07
CA GLY A 293 -24.24 7.32 27.14
C GLY A 293 -24.04 8.05 28.48
N SER A 294 -22.89 8.70 28.72
CA SER A 294 -22.54 9.15 30.08
C SER A 294 -22.79 10.63 30.38
N ALA A 295 -23.24 11.44 29.42
CA ALA A 295 -23.31 12.90 29.59
C ALA A 295 -24.70 13.56 29.40
N HIS A 296 -25.75 12.83 28.99
CA HIS A 296 -27.04 13.45 28.62
C HIS A 296 -28.30 12.78 29.19
N GLY A 297 -28.19 12.11 30.35
CA GLY A 297 -29.30 11.36 30.93
C GLY A 297 -30.17 12.07 31.99
N SER A 298 -29.78 13.22 32.57
CA SER A 298 -30.44 13.72 33.79
C SER A 298 -30.92 15.17 33.79
N SER A 299 -30.50 16.04 32.87
CA SER A 299 -30.91 17.47 32.90
C SER A 299 -32.06 17.83 31.96
N VAL A 300 -32.24 17.10 30.85
CA VAL A 300 -33.27 17.45 29.84
C VAL A 300 -34.67 17.00 30.26
N GLN A 301 -34.80 15.93 31.08
CA GLN A 301 -36.11 15.47 31.55
C GLN A 301 -36.80 16.45 32.51
N TYR A 302 -36.05 17.15 33.38
CA TYR A 302 -36.64 18.14 34.28
C TYR A 302 -37.09 19.42 33.57
N GLY A 303 -36.40 19.82 32.49
CA GLY A 303 -36.76 21.03 31.73
C GLY A 303 -38.10 20.90 30.98
N ILE A 304 -38.37 19.72 30.41
CA ILE A 304 -39.62 19.46 29.66
C ILE A 304 -40.82 19.36 30.61
N GLY A 305 -40.65 18.76 31.79
CA GLY A 305 -41.71 18.67 32.81
C GLY A 305 -42.10 20.05 33.36
N PHE A 306 -41.13 20.93 33.62
CA PHE A 306 -41.41 22.26 34.15
C PHE A 306 -42.07 23.18 33.09
N GLY A 307 -41.60 23.13 31.84
CA GLY A 307 -42.16 23.92 30.75
C GLY A 307 -43.62 23.57 30.45
N THR A 308 -43.96 22.28 30.45
CA THR A 308 -45.33 21.81 30.19
C THR A 308 -46.30 22.17 31.33
N ALA A 309 -45.87 22.10 32.59
CA ALA A 309 -46.68 22.51 33.73
C ALA A 309 -46.99 24.02 33.71
N VAL A 310 -46.00 24.86 33.41
CA VAL A 310 -46.18 26.32 33.35
C VAL A 310 -47.12 26.72 32.20
N LEU A 311 -46.96 26.12 31.02
CA LEU A 311 -47.87 26.36 29.88
C LEU A 311 -49.30 25.87 30.17
N GLY A 312 -49.44 24.74 30.87
CA GLY A 312 -50.74 24.26 31.37
C GLY A 312 -51.42 25.27 32.29
N ILE A 313 -50.70 25.78 33.30
CA ILE A 313 -51.24 26.77 34.24
C ILE A 313 -51.64 28.06 33.52
N LEU A 314 -50.81 28.56 32.59
CA LEU A 314 -51.11 29.79 31.84
C LEU A 314 -52.34 29.62 30.95
N SER A 315 -52.47 28.49 30.26
CA SER A 315 -53.64 28.23 29.39
C SER A 315 -54.95 28.15 30.21
N VAL A 316 -54.93 27.48 31.36
CA VAL A 316 -56.08 27.43 32.29
C VAL A 316 -56.41 28.81 32.83
N SER A 317 -55.40 29.60 33.20
CA SER A 317 -55.58 30.97 33.72
C SER A 317 -56.21 31.88 32.68
N VAL A 318 -55.77 31.82 31.42
CA VAL A 318 -56.38 32.55 30.30
C VAL A 318 -57.80 32.07 30.05
N PHE A 319 -58.07 30.77 30.11
CA PHE A 319 -59.42 30.24 29.92
C PHE A 319 -60.38 30.69 31.03
N ILE A 320 -59.94 30.70 32.29
CA ILE A 320 -60.69 31.24 33.44
C ILE A 320 -60.92 32.74 33.25
N TYR A 321 -59.89 33.50 32.88
CA TYR A 321 -60.03 34.94 32.62
C TYR A 321 -61.03 35.24 31.49
N LEU A 322 -60.97 34.50 30.38
CA LEU A 322 -61.92 34.62 29.27
C LEU A 322 -63.34 34.21 29.65
N ARG A 323 -63.51 33.23 30.54
CA ARG A 323 -64.83 32.86 31.11
C ARG A 323 -65.37 33.93 32.04
N ILE A 324 -64.55 34.44 32.96
CA ILE A 324 -64.95 35.50 33.91
C ILE A 324 -65.29 36.77 33.14
N SER A 325 -64.46 37.21 32.20
CA SER A 325 -64.73 38.38 31.36
C SER A 325 -65.97 38.23 30.48
N ARG A 326 -66.29 37.02 29.99
CA ARG A 326 -67.58 36.78 29.32
C ARG A 326 -68.78 36.83 30.28
N ILE A 327 -68.62 36.37 31.53
CA ILE A 327 -69.69 36.40 32.54
C ILE A 327 -69.91 37.83 33.05
N THR A 328 -68.84 38.60 33.30
CA THR A 328 -68.93 40.02 33.71
C THR A 328 -69.33 40.94 32.56
N GLY A 329 -69.03 40.58 31.31
CA GLY A 329 -69.50 41.27 30.10
C GLY A 329 -71.00 41.08 29.82
N ILE A 330 -71.62 40.02 30.32
CA ILE A 330 -73.07 39.77 30.19
C ILE A 330 -73.87 40.50 31.30
N THR A 331 -73.26 40.78 32.45
CA THR A 331 -73.89 41.61 33.51
C THR A 331 -73.89 43.12 33.23
N GLY A 332 -73.17 43.60 32.20
CA GLY A 332 -73.13 45.01 31.82
C GLY A 332 -74.25 45.48 30.87
N MET A 333 -75.06 44.56 30.32
CA MET A 333 -76.12 44.88 29.34
C MET A 333 -77.56 44.84 29.89
N THR A 334 -77.76 44.59 31.20
CA THR A 334 -79.11 44.39 31.78
C THR A 334 -79.53 45.40 32.85
N SER A 335 -78.85 46.55 32.97
CA SER A 335 -79.22 47.60 33.92
C SER A 335 -79.13 49.01 33.30
N TRP A 336 -79.56 49.14 32.04
CA TRP A 336 -79.55 50.39 31.28
C TRP A 336 -80.76 51.32 31.56
N TRP A 337 -81.51 51.13 32.66
CA TRP A 337 -82.77 51.87 32.88
C TRP A 337 -83.16 52.23 34.33
N VAL A 338 -82.24 52.30 35.31
CA VAL A 338 -82.60 52.83 36.65
C VAL A 338 -81.73 54.05 37.01
N VAL A 339 -82.42 55.19 37.13
CA VAL A 339 -81.88 56.54 37.28
C VAL A 339 -81.68 56.86 38.77
N GLU A 340 -80.48 57.32 39.15
CA GLU A 340 -80.19 57.88 40.47
C GLU A 340 -80.57 59.36 40.55
N PRO A 341 -81.30 59.81 41.60
CA PRO A 341 -81.64 61.22 41.74
C PRO A 341 -80.77 61.93 42.79
N HIS A 342 -79.97 62.89 42.30
CA HIS A 342 -79.71 64.25 42.82
C HIS A 342 -78.24 64.71 43.00
N HIS A 343 -78.03 65.96 42.56
CA HIS A 343 -76.85 66.86 42.61
C HIS A 343 -75.79 66.65 41.51
N ILE A 344 -75.89 67.25 40.31
CA ILE A 344 -75.80 68.68 39.89
C ILE A 344 -74.48 69.38 40.29
N SER A 345 -73.58 69.62 39.32
CA SER A 345 -73.05 70.96 38.94
C SER A 345 -71.99 70.94 37.80
N TYR A 346 -72.27 71.71 36.73
CA TYR A 346 -71.50 72.35 35.61
C TYR A 346 -69.96 72.14 35.42
N ARG A 347 -69.27 72.37 34.27
CA ARG A 347 -69.52 72.96 32.92
C ARG A 347 -68.39 72.52 31.93
N VAL A 348 -68.77 71.95 30.78
CA VAL A 348 -68.48 72.35 29.37
C VAL A 348 -67.10 72.89 28.93
N SER A 349 -66.50 72.20 27.93
CA SER A 349 -66.14 72.71 26.57
C SER A 349 -65.03 71.82 25.96
N THR A 350 -65.34 70.88 25.07
CA THR A 350 -65.24 70.96 23.57
C THR A 350 -63.82 71.25 23.05
N SER A 351 -63.26 70.59 22.04
CA SER A 351 -63.78 70.20 20.72
C SER A 351 -62.68 69.32 20.04
N SER A 352 -62.96 68.10 19.56
CA SER A 352 -63.32 67.73 18.18
C SER A 352 -62.14 67.59 17.20
N TYR A 353 -62.00 66.46 16.50
CA TYR A 353 -62.53 66.26 15.14
C TYR A 353 -62.04 64.91 14.54
N LEU A 354 -63.02 64.11 14.09
CA LEU A 354 -63.17 63.38 12.80
C LEU A 354 -61.95 62.70 12.13
N HIS A 355 -62.06 61.64 11.32
CA HIS A 355 -63.02 60.57 10.96
C HIS A 355 -62.38 59.85 9.77
N SER A 356 -62.85 58.64 9.44
CA SER A 356 -62.79 58.03 8.09
C SER A 356 -61.45 57.34 7.70
N ALA A 357 -61.37 56.24 6.94
CA ALA A 357 -62.23 55.10 6.63
C ALA A 357 -61.36 54.12 5.78
N LYS A 358 -61.89 52.91 5.54
CA LYS A 358 -61.86 52.13 4.28
C LYS A 358 -60.74 51.10 3.95
N HIS A 359 -61.28 49.91 3.59
CA HIS A 359 -60.94 48.95 2.51
C HIS A 359 -59.73 47.99 2.68
N SER A 360 -59.98 46.65 2.73
CA SER A 360 -59.99 45.65 1.61
C SER A 360 -58.56 45.16 1.29
N PHE A 361 -58.19 43.90 1.00
CA PHE A 361 -58.85 42.67 0.52
C PHE A 361 -57.83 41.48 0.62
N MET A 362 -58.32 40.24 0.79
CA MET A 362 -57.87 38.93 0.21
C MET A 362 -56.39 38.44 0.30
N SER A 363 -56.03 37.14 0.30
CA SER A 363 -56.66 35.81 0.44
C SER A 363 -55.64 34.72 0.01
N PHE A 364 -55.47 33.65 0.81
CA PHE A 364 -55.19 32.21 0.49
C PHE A 364 -53.99 31.82 -0.44
N SER A 365 -53.41 30.61 -0.45
CA SER A 365 -53.47 29.34 0.30
C SER A 365 -52.26 28.47 -0.13
N CYS A 366 -51.92 27.49 0.70
CA CYS A 366 -51.03 26.34 0.49
C CYS A 366 -51.37 25.47 -0.75
N ALA A 367 -50.40 24.71 -1.26
CA ALA A 367 -50.29 23.25 -1.08
C ALA A 367 -49.27 22.57 -2.04
N ASP A 368 -48.32 21.84 -1.45
CA ASP A 368 -47.96 20.43 -1.66
C ASP A 368 -47.84 19.74 -3.04
N ARG A 369 -46.78 18.90 -3.04
CA ARG A 369 -46.59 17.54 -3.62
C ARG A 369 -45.93 17.34 -4.99
N ALA A 370 -44.76 16.70 -4.88
CA ALA A 370 -44.38 15.39 -5.43
C ALA A 370 -44.39 15.16 -6.95
N CYS A 371 -43.19 15.00 -7.49
CA CYS A 371 -42.73 13.80 -8.19
C CYS A 371 -41.29 13.52 -7.76
#